data_AF-A0A6A4GQY9-F1
#
_entry.id   AF-A0A6A4GQY9-F1
#
_cell.length_a   1.000
_cell.length_b   1.000
_cell.length_c   1.000
_cell.angle_alpha   90.00
_cell.angle_beta   90.00
_cell.angle_gamma   90.00
#
_symmetry.space_group_name_H-M   'P 1'
#
loop_
_entity.id
_entity.type
_entity.pdbx_description
1 polymer ?
#
loop_
_entity_poly.entity_id
_entity_poly.type
_entity_poly.pdbx_seq_one_letter_code
_entity_poly.pdbx_strand_id
1 'polypeptide(L)'
;YLLENMFVRGIIPGPNEPSADELNQFVQPIVEQFVRTWRPGLKVSSTAQSKSGAVVEAILLLYVNNLPAACKVSGFQGPMSNFICTICKLRGMHQIFMDHKCWIPRDVTELCQWSTAYRDAQTLDERKAIFNEYGVCWSSLWLLHQQKGVKPMMT
;
A
#
# COMPACT_ATOMS: atom_id res chain seq x y z
N TYR A 1 -12.82 14.96 -15.95
CA TYR A 1 -13.24 13.94 -14.97
C TYR A 1 -14.70 14.23 -14.61
N LEU A 2 -15.60 13.24 -14.65
CA LEU A 2 -17.03 13.43 -14.38
C LEU A 2 -17.36 13.00 -12.95
N LEU A 3 -18.19 13.77 -12.25
CA LEU A 3 -18.56 13.52 -10.85
C LEU A 3 -19.30 12.17 -10.69
N GLU A 4 -20.07 11.75 -11.69
CA GLU A 4 -20.74 10.44 -11.71
C GLU A 4 -19.78 9.23 -11.68
N ASN A 5 -18.49 9.44 -11.98
CA ASN A 5 -17.45 8.42 -11.88
C ASN A 5 -16.70 8.47 -10.53
N MET A 6 -17.12 9.32 -9.60
CA MET A 6 -16.60 9.38 -8.24
C MET A 6 -17.42 8.49 -7.32
N PHE A 7 -16.73 7.66 -6.56
CA PHE A 7 -17.35 6.85 -5.53
C PHE A 7 -16.54 6.97 -4.23
N VAL A 8 -17.18 7.53 -3.20
CA VAL A 8 -16.58 7.65 -1.87
C VAL A 8 -16.84 6.36 -1.09
N ARG A 9 -15.78 5.57 -0.89
CA ARG A 9 -15.87 4.28 -0.19
C ARG A 9 -15.91 4.41 1.34
N GLY A 10 -15.35 5.49 1.88
CA GLY A 10 -15.27 5.71 3.32
C GLY A 10 -14.65 7.06 3.67
N ILE A 11 -14.88 7.47 4.91
CA ILE A 11 -14.32 8.68 5.53
C ILE A 11 -13.70 8.24 6.86
N ILE A 12 -12.42 8.56 7.07
CA ILE A 12 -11.75 8.28 8.34
C ILE A 12 -12.15 9.39 9.32
N PRO A 13 -12.72 9.07 10.48
CA PRO A 13 -13.13 10.07 11.45
C PRO A 13 -11.91 10.74 12.10
N GLY A 14 -12.02 12.05 12.35
CA GLY A 14 -11.07 12.79 13.18
C GLY A 14 -11.30 12.55 14.68
N PRO A 15 -10.61 13.28 15.58
CA PRO A 15 -9.77 14.46 15.30
C PRO A 15 -8.31 14.14 14.99
N ASN A 16 -7.85 12.94 15.33
CA ASN A 16 -6.44 12.55 15.22
C ASN A 16 -6.20 11.74 13.95
N GLU A 17 -4.99 11.87 13.42
CA GLU A 17 -4.56 11.04 12.30
C GLU A 17 -4.35 9.58 12.78
N PRO A 18 -4.85 8.57 12.06
CA PRO A 18 -4.64 7.18 12.44
C PRO A 18 -3.16 6.79 12.38
N SER A 19 -2.80 5.84 13.23
CA SER A 19 -1.55 5.08 13.09
C SER A 19 -1.52 4.28 11.79
N ALA A 20 -0.35 3.78 11.38
CA ALA A 20 -0.24 2.94 10.19
C ALA A 20 -1.09 1.66 10.30
N ASP A 21 -1.13 1.04 11.49
CA ASP A 21 -1.92 -0.16 11.74
C ASP A 21 -3.43 0.13 11.66
N GLU A 22 -3.91 1.22 12.27
CA GLU A 22 -5.32 1.64 12.19
C GLU A 22 -5.71 2.02 10.76
N LEU A 23 -4.87 2.79 10.06
CA LEU A 23 -5.11 3.16 8.67
C LEU A 23 -5.20 1.92 7.79
N ASN A 24 -4.35 0.93 8.03
CA ASN A 24 -4.39 -0.33 7.30
C ASN A 24 -5.71 -1.09 7.52
N GLN A 25 -6.32 -1.04 8.71
CA GLN A 25 -7.64 -1.62 8.97
C GLN A 25 -8.75 -0.96 8.12
N PHE A 26 -8.67 0.35 7.86
CA PHE A 26 -9.60 1.05 6.97
C PHE A 26 -9.39 0.68 5.49
N VAL A 27 -8.13 0.54 5.07
CA VAL A 27 -7.76 0.31 3.67
C VAL A 27 -7.97 -1.15 3.26
N GLN A 28 -7.75 -2.11 4.17
CA GLN A 28 -7.79 -3.54 3.88
C GLN A 28 -9.10 -3.99 3.20
N PRO A 29 -10.31 -3.65 3.70
CA PRO A 29 -11.55 -4.07 3.05
C PRO A 29 -11.67 -3.59 1.59
N ILE A 30 -11.09 -2.42 1.28
CA ILE A 30 -11.07 -1.84 -0.07
C ILE A 30 -10.13 -2.65 -0.96
N VAL A 31 -8.91 -2.91 -0.50
CA VAL A 31 -7.91 -3.69 -1.23
C VAL A 31 -8.41 -5.11 -1.50
N GLU A 32 -9.05 -5.74 -0.52
CA GLU A 32 -9.63 -7.08 -0.69
C GLU A 32 -10.71 -7.12 -1.78
N GLN A 33 -11.48 -6.05 -2.00
CA GLN A 33 -12.41 -6.01 -3.14
C GLN A 33 -11.67 -6.06 -4.47
N PHE A 34 -10.57 -5.32 -4.62
CA PHE A 34 -9.75 -5.35 -5.83
C PHE A 34 -9.11 -6.71 -6.04
N VAL A 35 -8.62 -7.34 -4.97
CA VAL A 35 -8.10 -8.71 -5.03
C VAL A 35 -9.16 -9.69 -5.52
N ARG A 36 -10.39 -9.64 -4.98
CA ARG A 36 -11.49 -10.54 -5.36
C ARG A 36 -12.01 -10.30 -6.77
N THR A 37 -11.95 -9.06 -7.24
CA THR A 37 -12.45 -8.64 -8.56
C THR A 37 -11.38 -8.76 -9.64
N TRP A 38 -10.12 -9.01 -9.27
CA TRP A 38 -9.07 -9.31 -10.23
C TRP A 38 -9.11 -10.80 -10.61
N ARG A 39 -9.00 -11.09 -11.91
CA ARG A 39 -8.87 -12.41 -12.55
C ARG A 39 -9.21 -13.65 -11.69
N PRO A 40 -10.34 -14.35 -11.96
CA PRO A 40 -11.11 -14.34 -13.21
C PRO A 40 -12.16 -13.22 -13.32
N GLY A 41 -12.22 -12.30 -12.36
CA GLY A 41 -13.25 -11.27 -12.31
C GLY A 41 -14.47 -11.68 -11.47
N LEU A 42 -15.36 -10.71 -11.25
CA LEU A 42 -16.60 -10.87 -10.50
C LEU A 42 -17.80 -10.98 -11.44
N LYS A 43 -18.60 -12.04 -11.28
CA LYS A 43 -19.89 -12.16 -11.98
C LYS A 43 -20.91 -11.22 -11.34
N VAL A 44 -21.48 -10.33 -12.14
CA VAL A 44 -22.57 -9.44 -11.75
C VAL A 44 -23.84 -9.80 -12.53
N SER A 45 -25.00 -9.67 -11.88
CA SER A 45 -26.30 -10.03 -12.46
C SER A 45 -26.74 -9.08 -13.57
N SER A 46 -26.28 -7.84 -13.55
CA SER A 46 -26.48 -6.86 -14.61
C SER A 46 -25.42 -5.76 -14.58
N THR A 47 -25.27 -5.08 -15.71
CA THR A 47 -24.52 -3.83 -15.86
C THR A 47 -25.40 -2.85 -16.63
N ALA A 48 -24.97 -1.58 -16.72
CA ALA A 48 -25.64 -0.58 -17.55
C ALA A 48 -25.77 -1.02 -19.03
N GLN A 49 -24.87 -1.89 -19.51
CA GLN A 49 -24.83 -2.39 -20.89
C GLN A 49 -25.42 -3.80 -21.07
N SER A 50 -25.64 -4.57 -19.99
CA SER A 50 -26.10 -5.95 -20.06
C SER A 50 -27.07 -6.31 -18.92
N LYS A 51 -28.31 -6.66 -19.25
CA LYS A 51 -29.29 -7.17 -18.27
C LYS A 51 -29.15 -8.66 -17.98
N SER A 52 -28.42 -9.40 -18.80
CA SER A 52 -28.16 -10.85 -18.63
C SER A 52 -26.91 -11.14 -17.79
N GLY A 53 -26.27 -10.09 -17.27
CA GLY A 53 -25.06 -10.18 -16.46
C GLY A 53 -23.77 -9.96 -17.25
N ALA A 54 -22.67 -9.87 -16.52
CA ALA A 54 -21.32 -9.74 -17.05
C ALA A 54 -20.29 -10.28 -16.06
N VAL A 55 -19.09 -10.58 -16.56
CA VAL A 55 -17.89 -10.71 -15.72
C VAL A 55 -17.18 -9.37 -15.76
N VAL A 56 -16.95 -8.77 -14.60
CA VAL A 56 -16.26 -7.49 -14.47
C VAL A 56 -14.93 -7.71 -13.76
N GLU A 57 -13.87 -7.17 -14.32
CA GLU A 57 -12.57 -7.10 -13.69
C GLU A 57 -12.33 -5.68 -13.18
N ALA A 58 -11.76 -5.54 -11.98
CA ALA A 58 -11.33 -4.25 -11.46
C ALA A 58 -9.89 -4.34 -10.96
N ILE A 59 -9.16 -3.25 -11.14
CA ILE A 59 -7.76 -3.12 -10.74
C ILE A 59 -7.54 -1.76 -10.06
N LEU A 60 -6.73 -1.75 -9.00
CA LEU A 60 -6.21 -0.51 -8.44
C LEU A 60 -5.00 -0.08 -9.26
N LEU A 61 -5.20 0.88 -10.19
CA LEU A 61 -4.13 1.36 -11.06
C LEU A 61 -3.23 2.41 -10.39
N LEU A 62 -3.83 3.30 -9.60
CA LEU A 62 -3.15 4.41 -8.95
C LEU A 62 -3.81 4.69 -7.60
N TYR A 63 -3.00 5.02 -6.61
CA TYR A 63 -3.45 5.64 -5.36
C TYR A 63 -2.67 6.93 -5.16
N VAL A 64 -3.39 8.05 -5.01
CA VAL A 64 -2.79 9.39 -5.01
C VAL A 64 -2.85 9.95 -3.60
N ASN A 65 -1.68 10.23 -3.03
CA ASN A 65 -1.51 10.68 -1.66
C ASN A 65 -0.43 11.77 -1.60
N ASN A 66 -0.44 12.58 -0.55
CA ASN A 66 0.77 13.30 -0.16
C ASN A 66 1.82 12.32 0.39
N LEU A 67 3.07 12.76 0.52
CA LEU A 67 4.16 11.87 0.96
C LEU A 67 3.93 11.22 2.34
N PRO A 68 3.49 11.94 3.39
CA PRO A 68 3.20 11.31 4.68
C PRO A 68 2.14 10.20 4.60
N ALA A 69 1.03 10.44 3.90
CA ALA A 69 -0.01 9.44 3.73
C ALA A 69 0.45 8.28 2.84
N ALA A 70 1.25 8.56 1.80
CA ALA A 70 1.85 7.52 0.96
C ALA A 70 2.74 6.58 1.76
N CYS A 71 3.61 7.12 2.63
CA CYS A 71 4.43 6.31 3.54
C CYS A 71 3.54 5.44 4.45
N LYS A 72 2.57 6.03 5.14
CA LYS A 72 1.70 5.30 6.07
C LYS A 72 0.89 4.19 5.39
N VAL A 73 0.20 4.50 4.28
CA VAL A 73 -0.62 3.51 3.55
C VAL A 73 0.24 2.37 3.01
N SER A 74 1.45 2.67 2.56
CA SER A 74 2.38 1.68 1.99
C SER A 74 3.21 0.95 3.05
N GLY A 75 3.04 1.31 4.33
CA GLY A 75 3.75 0.70 5.44
C GLY A 75 5.21 1.15 5.60
N PHE A 76 5.61 2.28 5.04
CA PHE A 76 6.96 2.83 5.23
C PHE A 76 7.01 3.80 6.41
N GLN A 77 8.21 3.94 6.98
CA GLN A 77 8.51 5.05 7.87
C GLN A 77 8.25 6.42 7.22
N GLY A 78 7.87 7.39 8.05
CA GLY A 78 7.55 8.74 7.60
C GLY A 78 8.75 9.48 6.99
N PRO A 79 8.48 10.60 6.30
CA PRO A 79 9.51 11.36 5.59
C PRO A 79 10.59 11.96 6.52
N MET A 80 10.28 12.12 7.81
CA MET A 80 11.21 12.59 8.84
C MET A 80 11.91 11.43 9.58
N SER A 81 12.04 10.27 8.95
CA SER A 81 12.75 9.13 9.53
C SER A 81 14.19 9.05 8.99
N ASN A 82 14.96 8.09 9.50
CA ASN A 82 16.24 7.77 8.91
C ASN A 82 16.10 7.17 7.50
N PHE A 83 14.93 6.68 7.11
CA PHE A 83 14.63 6.18 5.76
C PHE A 83 13.92 7.25 4.95
N ILE A 84 14.68 7.96 4.14
CA ILE A 84 14.17 9.16 3.45
C ILE A 84 13.48 8.86 2.11
N CYS A 85 13.48 7.61 1.65
CA CYS A 85 12.96 7.21 0.35
C CYS A 85 12.23 5.85 0.43
N THR A 86 11.07 5.75 -0.23
CA THR A 86 10.29 4.51 -0.41
C THR A 86 10.86 3.61 -1.50
N ILE A 87 11.55 4.19 -2.48
CA ILE A 87 12.13 3.49 -3.64
C ILE A 87 13.54 2.96 -3.31
N CYS A 88 14.37 3.81 -2.70
CA CYS A 88 15.81 3.59 -2.55
C CYS A 88 16.18 3.29 -1.09
N LYS A 89 17.36 2.67 -0.90
CA LYS A 89 17.95 2.36 0.41
C LYS A 89 18.64 3.56 1.09
N LEU A 90 18.37 4.79 0.64
CA LEU A 90 19.00 5.99 1.19
C LEU A 90 18.63 6.18 2.66
N ARG A 91 19.66 6.44 3.48
CA ARG A 91 19.53 6.70 4.91
C ARG A 91 20.17 8.02 5.30
N GLY A 92 19.49 8.84 6.10
CA GLY A 92 20.05 10.07 6.67
C GLY A 92 19.20 11.31 6.40
N MET A 93 18.42 11.71 7.42
CA MET A 93 17.47 12.83 7.37
C MET A 93 18.11 14.19 7.04
N HIS A 94 19.41 14.35 7.30
CA HIS A 94 20.15 15.62 7.13
C HIS A 94 21.20 15.56 6.00
N GLN A 95 21.17 14.51 5.16
CA GLN A 95 22.12 14.34 4.08
C GLN A 95 21.51 14.75 2.73
N ILE A 96 22.33 15.37 1.89
CA ILE A 96 21.97 15.74 0.53
C ILE A 96 22.47 14.64 -0.42
N PHE A 97 21.54 13.90 -1.02
CA PHE A 97 21.86 12.82 -1.96
C PHE A 97 21.62 13.27 -3.40
N MET A 98 22.56 14.03 -3.96
CA MET A 98 22.51 14.44 -5.38
C MET A 98 23.18 13.43 -6.32
N ASP A 99 24.01 12.51 -5.82
CA ASP A 99 24.60 11.47 -6.64
C ASP A 99 23.65 10.28 -6.81
N HIS A 100 23.05 10.18 -7.99
CA HIS A 100 22.14 9.10 -8.35
C HIS A 100 22.79 7.71 -8.30
N LYS A 101 24.12 7.61 -8.36
CA LYS A 101 24.83 6.32 -8.26
C LYS A 101 24.66 5.67 -6.88
N CYS A 102 24.36 6.47 -5.85
CA CYS A 102 24.09 5.98 -4.50
C CYS A 102 22.64 5.51 -4.31
N TRP A 103 21.77 5.69 -5.31
CA TRP A 103 20.34 5.40 -5.21
C TRP A 103 20.06 3.93 -5.52
N ILE A 104 20.48 3.07 -4.60
CA ILE A 104 20.27 1.63 -4.73
C ILE A 104 18.79 1.33 -4.47
N PRO A 105 18.06 0.72 -5.41
CA PRO A 105 16.66 0.34 -5.21
C PRO A 105 16.50 -0.63 -4.04
N ARG A 106 15.36 -0.55 -3.35
CA ARG A 106 14.98 -1.54 -2.35
C ARG A 106 14.62 -2.86 -3.01
N ASP A 107 14.94 -3.95 -2.34
CA ASP A 107 14.58 -5.28 -2.80
C ASP A 107 13.12 -5.56 -2.39
N VAL A 108 12.25 -5.81 -3.37
CA VAL A 108 10.82 -6.05 -3.14
C VAL A 108 10.58 -7.32 -2.31
N THR A 109 11.43 -8.33 -2.47
CA THR A 109 11.38 -9.58 -1.69
C THR A 109 11.73 -9.32 -0.23
N GLU A 110 12.78 -8.55 0.02
CA GLU A 110 13.18 -8.11 1.36
C GLU A 110 12.07 -7.29 2.03
N LEU A 111 11.47 -6.34 1.30
CA LEU A 111 10.36 -5.55 1.81
C LEU A 111 9.15 -6.43 2.16
N CYS A 112 8.76 -7.35 1.28
CA CYS A 112 7.66 -8.27 1.51
C CYS A 112 7.92 -9.18 2.72
N GLN A 113 9.16 -9.69 2.85
CA GLN A 113 9.58 -10.50 3.97
C GLN A 113 9.43 -9.75 5.30
N TRP A 114 9.99 -8.54 5.41
CA TRP A 114 9.95 -7.78 6.68
C TRP A 114 8.58 -7.22 7.00
N SER A 115 7.80 -6.80 5.99
CA SER A 115 6.38 -6.45 6.19
C SER A 115 5.56 -7.64 6.69
N THR A 116 5.83 -8.84 6.16
CA THR A 116 5.16 -10.08 6.62
C THR A 116 5.58 -10.44 8.04
N ALA A 117 6.88 -10.36 8.35
CA ALA A 117 7.39 -10.57 9.70
C ALA A 117 6.78 -9.58 10.71
N TYR A 118 6.62 -8.30 10.33
CA TYR A 118 5.93 -7.30 11.17
C TYR A 118 4.48 -7.71 11.46
N ARG A 119 3.75 -8.19 10.45
CA ARG A 119 2.36 -8.65 10.60
C ARG A 119 2.28 -9.81 11.60
N ASP A 120 3.16 -10.79 11.43
CA ASP A 120 3.17 -12.06 12.15
C ASP A 120 3.87 -11.98 13.52
N ALA A 121 4.56 -10.87 13.81
CA ALA A 121 5.16 -10.57 15.09
C ALA A 121 4.12 -10.63 16.22
N GLN A 122 4.50 -11.29 17.31
CA GLN A 122 3.60 -11.59 18.44
C GLN A 122 3.54 -10.47 19.47
N THR A 123 4.52 -9.56 19.45
CA THR A 123 4.65 -8.48 20.43
C THR A 123 4.79 -7.12 19.76
N LEU A 124 4.36 -6.07 20.45
CA LEU A 124 4.54 -4.69 19.99
C LEU A 124 6.03 -4.32 19.93
N ASP A 125 6.86 -4.90 20.79
CA ASP A 125 8.30 -4.60 20.81
C ASP A 125 9.03 -5.24 19.63
N GLU A 126 8.64 -6.45 19.24
CA GLU A 126 9.11 -7.10 18.00
C GLU A 126 8.71 -6.28 16.76
N ARG A 127 7.46 -5.82 16.69
CA ARG A 127 7.00 -4.93 15.62
C ARG A 127 7.81 -3.64 15.55
N LYS A 128 8.05 -2.99 16.68
CA LYS A 128 8.88 -1.78 16.76
C LYS A 128 10.32 -2.06 16.31
N ALA A 129 10.90 -3.18 16.73
CA ALA A 129 12.26 -3.57 16.33
C ALA A 129 12.35 -3.75 14.81
N ILE A 130 11.42 -4.48 14.20
CA ILE A 130 11.36 -4.65 12.74
C ILE A 130 11.17 -3.30 12.04
N PHE A 131 10.23 -2.49 12.50
CA PHE A 131 9.95 -1.19 11.89
C PHE A 131 11.14 -0.23 11.98
N ASN A 132 11.88 -0.24 13.09
CA ASN A 132 13.06 0.59 13.29
C ASN A 132 14.25 0.12 12.43
N GLU A 133 14.47 -1.19 12.34
CA GLU A 133 15.63 -1.76 11.63
C GLU A 133 15.46 -1.72 10.10
N TYR A 134 14.24 -2.03 9.62
CA TYR A 134 13.97 -2.21 8.19
C TYR A 134 13.14 -1.07 7.58
N GLY A 135 12.54 -0.22 8.41
CA GLY A 135 11.77 0.93 7.96
C GLY A 135 10.41 0.58 7.35
N VAL A 136 9.91 -0.65 7.58
CA VAL A 136 8.66 -1.16 7.01
C VAL A 136 7.79 -1.89 8.02
N CYS A 137 6.47 -1.72 7.89
CA CYS A 137 5.43 -2.46 8.57
C CYS A 137 4.51 -3.14 7.54
N TRP A 138 3.46 -3.81 8.02
CA TRP A 138 2.50 -4.46 7.13
C TRP A 138 1.56 -3.45 6.46
N SER A 139 1.40 -3.59 5.15
CA SER A 139 0.35 -2.92 4.37
C SER A 139 -0.48 -3.94 3.61
N SER A 140 -1.79 -3.76 3.63
CA SER A 140 -2.74 -4.56 2.85
C SER A 140 -2.49 -4.47 1.34
N LEU A 141 -1.78 -3.44 0.85
CA LEU A 141 -1.36 -3.34 -0.54
C LEU A 141 -0.51 -4.52 -1.02
N TRP A 142 0.19 -5.23 -0.11
CA TRP A 142 0.91 -6.46 -0.46
C TRP A 142 0.01 -7.55 -1.04
N LEU A 143 -1.29 -7.56 -0.72
CA LEU A 143 -2.26 -8.50 -1.28
C LEU A 143 -2.44 -8.32 -2.80
N LEU A 144 -2.21 -7.11 -3.32
CA LEU A 144 -2.25 -6.82 -4.76
C LEU A 144 -1.00 -7.34 -5.47
N HIS A 145 0.15 -7.30 -4.81
CA HIS A 145 1.42 -7.78 -5.36
C HIS A 145 1.43 -9.31 -5.53
N GLN A 146 0.72 -10.04 -4.66
CA GLN A 146 0.62 -11.50 -4.71
C GLN A 146 -0.28 -12.01 -5.84
N GLN A 147 -0.95 -11.13 -6.59
CA GLN A 147 -1.83 -11.51 -7.69
C GLN A 147 -1.04 -11.87 -8.97
N LYS A 148 -1.40 -13.00 -9.59
CA LYS A 148 -0.79 -13.43 -10.87
C LYS A 148 -1.02 -12.39 -11.97
N GLY A 149 0.06 -11.99 -12.64
CA GLY A 149 0.02 -11.08 -13.79
C GLY A 149 -0.06 -9.59 -13.45
N VAL A 150 -0.02 -9.21 -12.17
CA VAL A 150 0.14 -7.81 -11.75
C VAL A 150 1.63 -7.53 -11.63
N LYS A 151 2.17 -6.62 -12.46
CA LYS A 151 3.52 -6.09 -12.20
C LYS A 151 3.47 -5.30 -10.89
N PRO A 152 4.46 -5.42 -9.99
CA PRO A 152 4.55 -4.54 -8.84
C PRO A 152 4.38 -3.10 -9.30
N MET A 153 3.46 -2.38 -8.67
CA MET A 153 3.44 -0.94 -8.75
C MET A 153 4.74 -0.51 -8.04
N MET A 154 5.79 -0.22 -8.82
CA MET A 154 7.05 0.24 -8.26
C MET A 154 6.76 1.55 -7.51
N THR A 155 6.80 1.48 -6.19
CA THR A 155 6.76 2.64 -5.28
C THR A 155 8.13 3.08 -4.87
#